data_AF-A0A653A373-F1
#
_entry.id   AF-A0A653A373-F1
#
_cell.length_a   1.000
_cell.length_b   1.000
_cell.length_c   1.000
_cell.angle_alpha   90.00
_cell.angle_beta   90.00
_cell.angle_gamma   90.00
#
_symmetry.space_group_name_H-M   'P 1'
#
loop_
_entity.id
_entity.type
_entity.pdbx_description
1 polymer ?
#
loop_
_entity_poly.entity_id
_entity_poly.type
_entity_poly.pdbx_seq_one_letter_code
_entity_poly.pdbx_strand_id
1 'polypeptide(L)'
;MRLDELGLSDAALKRKLIDGLDAMKTLTATFKGKITDRLEVIDWATRAKFLDLALRVKGMYQPEKVQVDQSGGLIVIGTGYPDADDALEAPGGPQSNEDG
;
A
#
# COMPACT_ATOMS: atom_id res chain seq x y z
N MET A 1 11.47 4.37 -18.34
CA MET A 1 10.82 5.58 -17.81
C MET A 1 11.24 5.73 -16.36
N ARG A 2 11.95 6.80 -15.99
CA ARG A 2 12.41 7.01 -14.61
C ARG A 2 11.33 7.74 -13.80
N LEU A 3 11.17 7.38 -12.53
CA LEU A 3 10.19 8.00 -11.61
C LEU A 3 10.36 9.53 -11.51
N ASP A 4 11.59 10.01 -11.70
CA ASP A 4 11.91 11.44 -11.73
C ASP A 4 11.24 12.21 -12.87
N GLU A 5 11.06 11.57 -14.04
CA GLU A 5 10.44 12.17 -15.23
C GLU A 5 8.93 12.37 -15.06
N LEU A 6 8.32 11.66 -14.10
CA LEU A 6 6.92 11.76 -13.71
C LEU A 6 6.70 12.71 -12.51
N GLY A 7 7.75 13.37 -12.01
CA GLY A 7 7.67 14.23 -10.83
C GLY A 7 7.45 13.45 -9.53
N LEU A 8 7.80 12.17 -9.50
CA LEU A 8 7.72 11.28 -8.34
C LEU A 8 9.08 11.10 -7.63
N SER A 9 9.98 12.08 -7.80
CA SER A 9 11.25 12.08 -7.08
C SER A 9 11.03 12.27 -5.58
N ASP A 10 11.97 11.80 -4.75
CA ASP A 10 11.93 11.97 -3.29
C ASP A 10 11.81 13.45 -2.89
N ALA A 11 12.44 14.35 -3.64
CA ALA A 11 12.34 15.79 -3.40
C ALA A 11 10.92 16.31 -3.64
N ALA A 12 10.26 15.85 -4.70
CA ALA A 12 8.88 16.22 -4.99
C ALA A 12 7.90 15.63 -3.95
N LEU A 13 8.15 14.40 -3.50
CA LEU A 13 7.37 13.78 -2.43
C LEU A 13 7.51 14.55 -1.10
N LYS A 14 8.74 14.89 -0.71
CA LYS A 14 9.00 15.69 0.50
C LYS A 14 8.30 17.03 0.46
N ARG A 15 8.32 17.73 -0.68
CA ARG A 15 7.62 19.01 -0.83
C ARG A 15 6.12 18.85 -0.67
N LYS A 16 5.50 17.85 -1.31
CA LYS A 16 4.06 17.56 -1.14
C LYS A 16 3.69 17.22 0.30
N LEU A 17 4.55 16.50 1.02
CA LEU A 17 4.31 16.20 2.44
C LEU A 17 4.32 17.47 3.29
N ILE A 18 5.24 18.40 3.03
CA ILE A 18 5.31 19.70 3.70
C ILE A 18 4.08 20.55 3.36
N ASP A 19 3.72 20.66 2.09
CA ASP A 19 2.55 21.43 1.65
C ASP A 19 1.26 20.94 2.34
N GLY A 20 1.15 19.61 2.53
CA GLY A 20 0.02 19.00 3.24
C GLY A 20 -0.04 19.33 4.74
N LEU A 21 1.10 19.66 5.37
CA LEU A 21 1.15 20.14 6.76
C LEU A 21 0.63 21.58 6.91
N ASP A 22 0.47 22.31 5.80
CA ASP A 22 -0.11 23.65 5.76
C ASP A 22 -1.58 23.65 5.30
N ALA A 23 -2.21 22.48 5.16
CA ALA A 23 -3.58 22.37 4.67
C ALA A 23 -4.59 23.21 5.49
N MET A 24 -5.41 23.96 4.77
CA MET A 24 -6.51 24.77 5.27
C MET A 24 -7.82 24.27 4.65
N LYS A 25 -8.94 24.50 5.32
CA LYS A 25 -10.28 24.24 4.79
C LYS A 25 -11.19 25.44 5.02
N THR A 26 -12.16 25.61 4.13
CA THR A 26 -13.21 26.61 4.30
C THR A 26 -14.41 25.99 5.00
N LEU A 27 -14.80 26.55 6.13
CA LEU A 27 -16.08 26.29 6.77
C LEU A 27 -17.11 27.26 6.22
N THR A 28 -18.29 26.76 5.85
CA THR A 28 -19.39 27.58 5.37
C THR A 28 -20.54 27.53 6.38
N ALA A 29 -21.00 28.71 6.81
CA ALA A 29 -22.22 28.83 7.59
C ALA A 29 -23.38 29.10 6.64
N THR A 30 -24.50 28.39 6.84
CA THR A 30 -25.70 28.59 6.02
C THR A 30 -26.90 28.96 6.89
N PHE A 31 -27.64 29.99 6.49
CA PHE A 31 -28.91 30.36 7.09
C PHE A 31 -30.01 30.41 6.03
N LYS A 32 -31.13 29.70 6.28
CA LYS A 32 -32.26 29.56 5.34
C LYS A 32 -31.82 29.15 3.92
N GLY A 33 -30.88 28.22 3.83
CA GLY A 33 -30.38 27.70 2.55
C GLY A 33 -29.43 28.64 1.78
N LYS A 34 -29.06 29.79 2.36
CA LYS A 34 -28.06 30.69 1.79
C LYS A 34 -26.77 30.65 2.60
N ILE A 35 -25.63 30.63 1.92
CA ILE A 35 -24.32 30.78 2.58
C ILE A 35 -24.25 32.20 3.13
N THR A 36 -24.10 32.32 4.43
CA THR A 36 -24.00 33.61 5.14
C THR A 36 -22.57 33.98 5.44
N ASP A 37 -21.70 32.98 5.66
CA ASP A 37 -20.32 33.22 6.04
C ASP A 37 -19.40 32.12 5.53
N ARG A 38 -18.12 32.46 5.38
CA ARG A 38 -17.03 31.55 5.03
C ARG A 38 -15.82 31.88 5.91
N LEU A 39 -15.36 30.88 6.66
CA LEU A 39 -14.18 30.99 7.50
C LEU A 39 -13.11 30.01 7.03
N GLU A 40 -11.91 30.50 6.74
CA GLU A 40 -10.76 29.62 6.55
C GLU A 40 -10.19 29.20 7.89
N VAL A 41 -10.10 27.89 8.09
CA VAL A 41 -9.55 27.29 9.30
C VAL A 41 -8.51 26.24 8.94
N ILE A 42 -7.66 25.94 9.90
CA ILE A 42 -6.69 24.85 9.77
C ILE A 42 -7.41 23.51 9.59
N ASP A 43 -7.03 22.75 8.56
CA ASP A 43 -7.54 21.40 8.36
C ASP A 43 -6.69 20.36 9.08
N TRP A 44 -6.90 20.24 10.39
CA TRP A 44 -6.17 19.30 11.24
C TRP A 44 -6.27 17.84 10.78
N ALA A 45 -7.40 17.45 10.19
CA ALA A 45 -7.60 16.07 9.71
C ALA A 45 -6.69 15.76 8.52
N THR A 46 -6.59 16.70 7.57
CA THR A 46 -5.67 16.56 6.44
C THR A 46 -4.22 16.64 6.88
N ARG A 47 -3.86 17.62 7.72
CA ARG A 47 -2.49 17.74 8.26
C ARG A 47 -2.04 16.47 9.01
N ALA A 48 -2.91 15.86 9.81
CA ALA A 48 -2.61 14.62 10.51
C ALA A 48 -2.31 13.45 9.55
N LYS A 49 -3.03 13.32 8.44
CA LYS A 49 -2.76 12.28 7.41
C LYS A 49 -1.40 12.49 6.73
N PHE A 50 -1.06 13.73 6.40
CA PHE A 50 0.25 14.04 5.81
C PHE A 50 1.40 13.80 6.79
N LEU A 51 1.19 14.11 8.07
CA LEU A 51 2.14 13.77 9.12
C LEU A 51 2.32 12.25 9.23
N ASP A 52 1.22 11.49 9.26
CA ASP A 52 1.26 10.02 9.30
C ASP A 52 2.06 9.44 8.14
N LEU A 53 1.80 9.90 6.91
CA LEU A 53 2.55 9.50 5.72
C LEU A 53 4.04 9.85 5.83
N ALA A 54 4.38 11.04 6.32
CA ALA A 54 5.77 11.43 6.52
C ALA A 54 6.49 10.52 7.53
N LEU A 55 5.82 10.14 8.62
CA LEU A 55 6.35 9.21 9.62
C LEU A 55 6.53 7.80 9.06
N ARG A 56 5.60 7.32 8.23
CA ARG A 56 5.71 6.03 7.52
C ARG A 56 6.90 6.02 6.56
N VAL A 57 7.07 7.08 5.76
CA VAL A 57 8.21 7.21 4.83
C VAL A 57 9.54 7.24 5.58
N LYS A 58 9.56 7.83 6.78
CA LYS A 58 10.75 7.84 7.65
C LYS A 58 11.00 6.50 8.36
N GLY A 59 10.09 5.53 8.24
CA GLY A 59 10.20 4.23 8.90
C GLY A 59 10.04 4.31 10.43
N MET A 60 9.33 5.33 10.94
CA MET A 60 9.13 5.48 12.39
C MET A 60 8.07 4.56 12.97
N TYR A 61 7.22 3.98 12.11
CA TYR A 61 6.26 2.95 12.52
C TYR A 61 6.90 1.57 12.46
N GLN A 62 6.56 0.72 13.43
CA GLN A 62 6.89 -0.69 13.33
C GLN A 62 6.16 -1.28 12.11
N PRO A 63 6.82 -2.12 11.31
CA PRO A 63 6.16 -2.82 10.22
C PRO A 63 5.00 -3.63 10.81
N GLU A 64 3.81 -3.48 10.23
CA GLU A 64 2.66 -4.29 10.61
C GLU A 64 3.03 -5.76 10.40
N LYS A 65 2.80 -6.58 11.42
CA LYS A 65 3.01 -8.02 11.33
C LYS A 65 1.96 -8.58 10.37
N VAL A 66 2.34 -8.71 9.10
CA VAL A 66 1.53 -9.42 8.12
C VAL A 66 1.58 -10.90 8.50
N GLN A 67 0.48 -11.43 9.02
CA GLN A 67 0.30 -12.88 9.05
C GLN A 67 0.05 -13.33 7.62
N VAL A 68 1.12 -13.81 6.98
CA VAL A 68 1.00 -14.51 5.71
C VAL A 68 0.57 -15.93 6.06
N ASP A 69 -0.69 -16.26 5.83
CA ASP A 69 -1.10 -17.65 5.81
C ASP A 69 -0.40 -18.28 4.60
N GLN A 70 0.64 -19.08 4.84
CA GLN A 70 1.45 -19.70 3.79
C GLN A 70 0.66 -20.85 3.15
N SER A 71 -0.44 -20.54 2.48
CA SER A 71 -1.03 -21.44 1.47
C SER A 71 -0.34 -21.21 0.13
N GLY A 72 0.99 -21.07 0.13
CA GLY A 72 1.83 -20.88 -1.07
C GLY A 72 1.95 -22.14 -1.92
N GLY A 73 0.87 -22.91 -2.04
CA GLY A 73 0.78 -24.04 -2.95
C GLY A 73 0.72 -23.54 -4.39
N LEU A 74 1.66 -23.99 -5.21
CA LEU A 74 1.57 -23.83 -6.64
C LEU A 74 0.36 -24.62 -7.16
N ILE A 75 -0.74 -23.96 -7.49
CA ILE A 75 -1.90 -24.61 -8.12
C ILE A 75 -1.59 -24.75 -9.61
N VAL A 76 -1.15 -25.93 -10.02
CA VAL A 76 -1.02 -26.30 -11.43
C VAL A 76 -2.39 -26.74 -11.93
N ILE A 77 -3.04 -25.91 -12.76
CA ILE A 77 -4.27 -26.30 -13.45
C ILE A 77 -3.87 -26.88 -14.80
N GLY A 78 -3.82 -28.20 -14.91
CA GLY A 78 -3.54 -28.90 -16.17
C GLY A 78 -4.71 -28.73 -17.14
N THR A 79 -4.54 -27.92 -18.18
CA THR A 79 -5.48 -27.87 -19.31
C THR A 79 -5.10 -28.95 -20.33
N GLY A 80 -5.46 -30.20 -20.01
CA GLY A 80 -5.63 -31.34 -20.92
C GLY A 80 -4.55 -31.62 -21.96
N TYR A 81 -3.64 -32.56 -21.65
CA TYR A 81 -3.20 -33.62 -22.56
C TYR A 81 -3.09 -34.92 -21.73
N PRO A 82 -3.62 -36.06 -22.21
CA PRO A 82 -3.78 -37.29 -21.42
C PRO A 82 -2.48 -37.98 -20.98
N ASP A 83 -1.32 -37.50 -21.46
CA ASP A 83 -0.01 -38.11 -21.21
C ASP A 83 0.94 -37.18 -20.41
N ALA A 84 0.40 -36.13 -19.77
CA ALA A 84 1.21 -35.11 -19.09
C ALA A 84 1.50 -35.41 -17.61
N ASP A 85 0.91 -36.46 -17.03
CA ASP A 85 1.01 -36.77 -15.59
C ASP A 85 2.46 -37.12 -15.19
N ASP A 86 3.21 -37.82 -16.05
CA ASP A 86 4.60 -38.22 -15.78
C ASP A 86 5.61 -37.04 -15.83
N ALA A 87 5.21 -35.89 -16.41
CA ALA A 87 6.09 -34.73 -16.58
C ALA A 87 5.91 -33.66 -15.49
N LEU A 88 4.97 -33.86 -14.55
CA LEU A 88 4.64 -32.91 -13.48
C LEU A 88 5.28 -33.24 -12.12
N GLU A 89 5.99 -34.36 -11.99
CA GLU A 89 6.77 -34.64 -10.79
C GLU A 89 8.09 -33.85 -10.81
N ALA A 90 8.23 -32.93 -9.86
CA ALA A 90 9.49 -32.22 -9.63
C ALA A 90 10.60 -33.22 -9.20
N PRO A 91 11.84 -33.09 -9.69
CA PRO A 91 12.94 -33.93 -9.23
C PRO A 91 13.32 -33.53 -7.80
N GLY A 92 12.85 -34.30 -6.81
CA GLY A 92 13.33 -34.20 -5.43
C GLY A 92 12.23 -34.13 -4.37
N GLY A 93 11.49 -35.23 -4.19
CA GLY A 93 10.83 -35.51 -2.91
C GLY A 93 11.85 -36.04 -1.88
N PRO A 94 11.63 -35.84 -0.56
CA PRO A 94 12.55 -36.32 0.47
C PRO A 94 12.58 -37.85 0.49
N GLN A 95 13.77 -38.44 0.37
CA GLN A 95 13.93 -39.89 0.54
C GLN A 95 13.64 -40.26 2.00
N SER A 96 12.58 -41.04 2.21
CA SER A 96 12.37 -41.77 3.45
C SER A 96 13.45 -42.86 3.55
N ASN A 97 14.37 -42.69 4.49
CA ASN A 97 15.20 -43.80 4.95
C ASN A 97 14.28 -44.78 5.68
N GLU A 98 14.06 -45.96 5.10
CA GLU A 98 13.51 -47.10 5.81
C GLU A 98 14.66 -47.87 6.45
N ASP A 99 14.72 -47.83 7.78
CA ASP A 99 15.51 -48.74 8.60
C ASP A 99 14.99 -50.18 8.42
N GLY A 100 15.92 -51.11 8.21
CA GLY A 100 15.71 -52.55 8.20
C GLY A 100 17.02 -53.31 8.39
#